data_AF-A0A930SEH1-F1
#
_entry.id   AF-A0A930SEH1-F1
#
_cell.length_a   1.000
_cell.length_b   1.000
_cell.length_c   1.000
_cell.angle_alpha   90.00
_cell.angle_beta   90.00
_cell.angle_gamma   90.00
#
_symmetry.space_group_name_H-M   'P 1'
#
loop_
_entity.id
_entity.type
_entity.pdbx_description
1 polymer ?
#
loop_
_entity_poly.entity_id
_entity_poly.type
_entity_poly.pdbx_seq_one_letter_code
_entity_poly.pdbx_strand_id
1 'polypeptide(L)'
;VVDGVNNIITTGGANAVALDGAAGTVKTGTVTVTGGTTNDITGLSNTTVNSADFATKGRAATEEQLKAVGEQTWQITADKDAATSGNQTGTKKDAKVGKDDKVQLIAGENLTVNQNERDFTYSLNKDLVKMNSATFEATGGKTTVITGDSIAQTDGTKTNTSTAAGNTVVDGGKSTATTADGTTVTNGADTTATTAAGTTVTNANGNTNYAADGVRINTTGKNPVSLTDAGLDNGNNVIKNVASGHVNNDDTDNTNAANIADVKKATTTVTANNGEAANATTGNVTLTSTTAADGHTIYDVKLNDKVTLGTGANAVIIDGTAGKATIGSSVVDGVNNTITTGGANAVVLNGADGTVKTGTVTLTGGTTNDITG
;
A
#
# COMPACT_ATOMS: atom_id res chain seq x y z
N VAL A 1 -37.87 52.41 -109.98
CA VAL A 1 -39.00 52.30 -109.03
C VAL A 1 -39.34 50.83 -108.97
N VAL A 2 -39.17 50.22 -107.80
CA VAL A 2 -39.30 48.78 -107.55
C VAL A 2 -40.61 48.64 -106.78
N ASP A 3 -41.69 48.27 -107.49
CA ASP A 3 -43.06 48.30 -106.95
C ASP A 3 -43.34 47.09 -106.07
N GLY A 4 -43.80 47.38 -104.85
CA GLY A 4 -43.74 46.56 -103.64
C GLY A 4 -44.25 45.12 -103.65
N VAL A 5 -44.72 44.56 -104.78
CA VAL A 5 -45.51 43.32 -104.76
C VAL A 5 -44.68 42.06 -105.05
N ASN A 6 -43.63 42.11 -105.89
CA ASN A 6 -42.80 40.94 -106.24
C ASN A 6 -41.33 41.32 -106.55
N ASN A 7 -40.73 42.18 -105.73
CA ASN A 7 -39.45 42.87 -105.97
C ASN A 7 -38.20 41.98 -106.07
N ILE A 8 -38.11 41.20 -107.14
CA ILE A 8 -36.96 40.40 -107.51
C ILE A 8 -36.00 41.28 -108.31
N ILE A 9 -34.95 41.77 -107.66
CA ILE A 9 -33.75 42.26 -108.36
C ILE A 9 -32.83 41.06 -108.49
N THR A 10 -32.60 40.58 -109.71
CA THR A 10 -31.60 39.55 -110.00
C THR A 10 -30.47 40.20 -110.79
N THR A 11 -29.30 40.33 -110.19
CA THR A 11 -28.09 40.72 -110.93
C THR A 11 -27.51 39.46 -111.60
N GLY A 12 -27.16 39.49 -112.89
CA GLY A 12 -26.68 38.30 -113.60
C GLY A 12 -25.27 37.86 -113.18
N GLY A 13 -25.01 36.55 -113.10
CA GLY A 13 -23.68 35.95 -112.86
C GLY A 13 -23.58 35.08 -111.61
N ALA A 14 -22.38 34.52 -111.35
CA ALA A 14 -22.15 33.56 -110.26
C ALA A 14 -22.35 34.13 -108.83
N ASN A 15 -22.34 35.46 -108.68
CA ASN A 15 -22.54 36.18 -107.41
C ASN A 15 -23.82 37.03 -107.39
N ALA A 16 -24.84 36.61 -108.15
CA ALA A 16 -26.14 37.28 -108.19
C ALA A 16 -26.71 37.54 -106.79
N VAL A 17 -27.20 38.75 -106.56
CA VAL A 17 -27.98 39.10 -105.36
C VAL A 17 -29.43 38.97 -105.76
N ALA A 18 -30.19 38.11 -105.07
CA ALA A 18 -31.64 38.00 -105.19
C ALA A 18 -32.28 38.49 -103.89
N LEU A 19 -33.11 39.53 -103.98
CA LEU A 19 -33.94 40.00 -102.88
C LEU A 19 -35.36 39.50 -103.11
N ASP A 20 -35.93 38.80 -102.14
CA ASP A 20 -37.33 38.38 -102.15
C ASP A 20 -38.05 39.09 -100.99
N GLY A 21 -38.82 40.12 -101.34
CA GLY A 21 -39.61 40.88 -100.38
C GLY A 21 -40.81 40.10 -99.81
N ALA A 22 -41.32 39.09 -100.51
CA ALA A 22 -42.46 38.29 -100.05
C ALA A 22 -42.04 37.24 -99.02
N ALA A 23 -40.92 36.56 -99.25
CA ALA A 23 -40.34 35.62 -98.28
C ALA A 23 -39.47 36.31 -97.20
N GLY A 24 -39.12 37.58 -97.41
CA GLY A 24 -38.25 38.34 -96.50
C GLY A 24 -36.80 37.83 -96.48
N THR A 25 -36.31 37.27 -97.60
CA THR A 25 -34.97 36.67 -97.67
C THR A 25 -34.11 37.37 -98.70
N VAL A 26 -32.80 37.36 -98.47
CA VAL A 26 -31.80 37.80 -99.45
C VAL A 26 -30.84 36.64 -99.68
N LYS A 27 -30.72 36.18 -100.93
CA LYS A 27 -29.78 35.13 -101.33
C LYS A 27 -28.70 35.77 -102.18
N THR A 28 -27.46 35.73 -101.68
CA THR A 28 -26.29 36.28 -102.37
C THR A 28 -25.20 35.21 -102.42
N GLY A 29 -24.14 35.45 -103.20
CA GLY A 29 -22.92 34.64 -103.13
C GLY A 29 -22.19 34.81 -101.77
N THR A 30 -20.86 34.92 -101.79
CA THR A 30 -20.10 35.25 -100.57
C THR A 30 -20.41 36.67 -100.11
N VAL A 31 -21.02 36.80 -98.93
CA VAL A 31 -21.20 38.09 -98.26
C VAL A 31 -19.83 38.61 -97.82
N THR A 32 -19.41 39.75 -98.36
CA THR A 32 -18.13 40.40 -98.04
C THR A 32 -18.40 41.71 -97.31
N VAL A 33 -18.03 41.79 -96.03
CA VAL A 33 -18.12 43.03 -95.23
C VAL A 33 -16.75 43.71 -95.28
N THR A 34 -16.64 44.87 -95.92
CA THR A 34 -15.37 45.62 -96.03
C THR A 34 -15.58 47.10 -95.71
N GLY A 35 -14.75 47.66 -94.82
CA GLY A 35 -14.52 49.12 -94.76
C GLY A 35 -15.33 49.96 -93.76
N GLY A 36 -15.69 49.46 -92.57
CA GLY A 36 -16.27 50.28 -91.49
C GLY A 36 -15.36 50.39 -90.26
N THR A 37 -15.51 51.45 -89.46
CA THR A 37 -14.82 51.57 -88.16
C THR A 37 -15.28 50.52 -87.13
N THR A 38 -16.44 49.90 -87.33
CA THR A 38 -17.02 48.82 -86.49
C THR A 38 -17.80 47.86 -87.40
N ASN A 39 -17.24 46.69 -87.73
CA ASN A 39 -17.79 45.74 -88.70
C ASN A 39 -18.86 44.81 -88.08
N ASP A 40 -19.88 45.35 -87.43
CA ASP A 40 -20.85 44.58 -86.64
C ASP A 40 -22.07 44.12 -87.48
N ILE A 41 -22.52 42.86 -87.33
CA ILE A 41 -23.78 42.34 -87.92
C ILE A 41 -24.80 42.17 -86.80
N THR A 42 -25.75 43.11 -86.69
CA THR A 42 -26.82 43.08 -85.69
C THR A 42 -28.05 42.32 -86.22
N GLY A 43 -28.94 41.84 -85.33
CA GLY A 43 -30.22 41.21 -85.71
C GLY A 43 -30.19 39.69 -85.93
N LEU A 44 -29.09 39.01 -85.59
CA LEU A 44 -29.04 37.54 -85.56
C LEU A 44 -29.84 37.02 -84.35
N SER A 45 -30.82 36.15 -84.58
CA SER A 45 -31.83 35.74 -83.57
C SER A 45 -31.63 34.34 -83.00
N ASN A 46 -30.42 33.78 -83.09
CA ASN A 46 -30.17 32.43 -82.60
C ASN A 46 -30.12 32.41 -81.05
N THR A 47 -31.25 32.17 -80.40
CA THR A 47 -31.39 32.28 -78.93
C THR A 47 -31.30 30.95 -78.19
N THR A 48 -31.28 29.81 -78.91
CA THR A 48 -31.27 28.47 -78.29
C THR A 48 -29.99 27.70 -78.60
N VAL A 49 -29.35 27.16 -77.56
CA VAL A 49 -28.05 26.46 -77.62
C VAL A 49 -28.18 24.93 -77.53
N ASN A 50 -29.38 24.39 -77.76
CA ASN A 50 -29.72 22.98 -77.50
C ASN A 50 -29.76 22.07 -78.74
N SER A 51 -29.36 22.57 -79.91
CA SER A 51 -29.28 21.75 -81.12
C SER A 51 -28.03 20.87 -81.11
N ALA A 52 -28.15 19.61 -81.54
CA ALA A 52 -27.03 18.67 -81.66
C ALA A 52 -25.90 19.16 -82.60
N ASP A 53 -26.21 20.12 -83.49
CA ASP A 53 -25.26 20.73 -84.44
C ASP A 53 -24.58 22.02 -83.89
N PHE A 54 -24.74 22.34 -82.60
CA PHE A 54 -24.09 23.50 -81.99
C PHE A 54 -22.56 23.40 -82.07
N ALA A 55 -21.89 24.50 -82.41
CA ALA A 55 -20.43 24.60 -82.60
C ALA A 55 -19.79 23.72 -83.72
N THR A 56 -20.56 22.96 -84.51
CA THR A 56 -20.02 22.08 -85.57
C THR A 56 -20.27 22.59 -87.00
N LYS A 57 -21.27 23.47 -87.21
CA LYS A 57 -21.65 23.99 -88.54
C LYS A 57 -21.10 25.38 -88.90
N GLY A 58 -20.13 25.91 -88.14
CA GLY A 58 -19.48 27.19 -88.46
C GLY A 58 -20.42 28.41 -88.47
N ARG A 59 -21.57 28.32 -87.77
CA ARG A 59 -22.50 29.46 -87.60
C ARG A 59 -21.86 30.49 -86.67
N ALA A 60 -22.05 31.78 -86.95
CA ALA A 60 -21.70 32.84 -86.02
C ALA A 60 -22.54 32.67 -84.72
N ALA A 61 -21.87 32.73 -83.57
CA ALA A 61 -22.55 32.85 -82.29
C ALA A 61 -23.04 34.29 -82.10
N THR A 62 -24.21 34.49 -81.49
CA THR A 62 -24.58 35.84 -81.04
C THR A 62 -23.70 36.24 -79.85
N GLU A 63 -23.55 37.54 -79.59
CA GLU A 63 -22.76 38.04 -78.45
C GLU A 63 -23.33 37.50 -77.12
N GLU A 64 -24.65 37.33 -77.04
CA GLU A 64 -25.34 36.74 -75.89
C GLU A 64 -24.97 35.27 -75.68
N GLN A 65 -24.78 34.50 -76.76
CA GLN A 65 -24.35 33.09 -76.68
C GLN A 65 -22.89 32.97 -76.25
N LEU A 66 -22.01 33.84 -76.76
CA LEU A 66 -20.60 33.87 -76.35
C LEU A 66 -20.46 34.29 -74.88
N LYS A 67 -21.30 35.22 -74.42
CA LYS A 67 -21.36 35.64 -73.01
C LYS A 67 -21.77 34.49 -72.09
N ALA A 68 -22.80 33.71 -72.44
CA ALA A 68 -23.25 32.57 -71.63
C ALA A 68 -22.20 31.45 -71.50
N VAL A 69 -21.38 31.21 -72.54
CA VAL A 69 -20.29 30.23 -72.49
C VAL A 69 -19.10 30.74 -71.66
N GLY A 70 -18.84 32.05 -71.67
CA GLY A 70 -17.80 32.69 -70.87
C GLY A 70 -18.11 32.78 -69.36
N GLU A 71 -19.36 32.53 -68.97
CA GLU A 71 -19.87 32.64 -67.59
C GLU A 71 -19.96 31.30 -66.85
N GLN A 72 -19.27 30.23 -67.29
CA GLN A 72 -19.15 28.99 -66.50
C GLN A 72 -18.32 29.26 -65.23
N THR A 73 -18.95 29.86 -64.22
CA THR A 73 -18.31 30.25 -62.97
C THR A 73 -18.66 29.28 -61.87
N TRP A 74 -17.65 28.77 -61.16
CA TRP A 74 -17.86 28.10 -59.89
C TRP A 74 -18.11 29.15 -58.80
N GLN A 75 -18.90 28.82 -57.78
CA GLN A 75 -19.08 29.65 -56.59
C GLN A 75 -18.56 28.90 -55.37
N ILE A 76 -17.81 29.59 -54.52
CA ILE A 76 -17.24 29.01 -53.30
C ILE A 76 -17.73 29.81 -52.09
N THR A 77 -18.28 29.10 -51.09
CA THR A 77 -18.62 29.65 -49.76
C THR A 77 -17.93 28.81 -48.68
N ALA A 78 -17.58 29.46 -47.56
CA ALA A 78 -17.03 28.80 -46.37
C ALA A 78 -17.94 29.12 -45.18
N ASP A 79 -18.77 28.15 -44.80
CA ASP A 79 -19.77 28.29 -43.74
C ASP A 79 -19.44 27.36 -42.56
N LYS A 80 -19.62 27.85 -41.33
CA LYS A 80 -19.65 27.01 -40.14
C LYS A 80 -21.07 26.51 -39.92
N ASP A 81 -21.23 25.21 -39.73
CA ASP A 81 -22.44 24.65 -39.15
C ASP A 81 -22.49 24.96 -37.64
N ALA A 82 -23.56 25.63 -37.21
CA ALA A 82 -23.77 26.03 -35.81
C ALA A 82 -23.85 24.86 -34.83
N ALA A 83 -24.21 23.66 -35.29
CA ALA A 83 -24.28 22.46 -34.47
C ALA A 83 -22.93 21.76 -34.27
N THR A 84 -21.87 22.23 -34.94
CA THR A 84 -20.55 21.57 -34.92
C THR A 84 -19.52 22.39 -34.14
N SER A 85 -18.45 21.72 -33.70
CA SER A 85 -17.30 22.35 -33.04
C SER A 85 -16.32 23.03 -34.00
N GLY A 86 -16.51 22.93 -35.33
CA GLY A 86 -15.61 23.50 -36.32
C GLY A 86 -15.59 25.04 -36.27
N ASN A 87 -14.44 25.68 -36.49
CA ASN A 87 -14.35 27.15 -36.51
C ASN A 87 -14.33 27.70 -37.94
N GLN A 88 -15.15 28.72 -38.21
CA GLN A 88 -14.97 29.60 -39.37
C GLN A 88 -14.17 30.81 -38.92
N THR A 89 -13.14 31.17 -39.68
CA THR A 89 -12.30 32.34 -39.44
C THR A 89 -12.32 33.25 -40.66
N GLY A 90 -12.07 34.55 -40.45
CA GLY A 90 -12.16 35.58 -41.49
C GLY A 90 -13.60 36.07 -41.75
N THR A 91 -13.77 36.89 -42.80
CA THR A 91 -15.08 37.42 -43.22
C THR A 91 -15.57 36.65 -44.43
N LYS A 92 -16.80 36.14 -44.39
CA LYS A 92 -17.45 35.49 -45.54
C LYS A 92 -17.56 36.46 -46.72
N LYS A 93 -17.22 36.01 -47.92
CA LYS A 93 -17.43 36.73 -49.16
C LYS A 93 -17.82 35.76 -50.27
N ASP A 94 -18.98 35.99 -50.86
CA ASP A 94 -19.41 35.21 -52.02
C ASP A 94 -18.53 35.58 -53.22
N ALA A 95 -17.85 34.60 -53.79
CA ALA A 95 -16.92 34.79 -54.90
C ALA A 95 -17.29 33.88 -56.08
N LYS A 96 -17.38 34.47 -57.26
CA LYS A 96 -17.43 33.74 -58.53
C LYS A 96 -16.00 33.48 -59.00
N VAL A 97 -15.73 32.27 -59.47
CA VAL A 97 -14.44 31.82 -59.99
C VAL A 97 -14.54 31.79 -61.52
N GLY A 98 -13.83 32.71 -62.18
CA GLY A 98 -13.70 32.78 -63.63
C GLY A 98 -12.64 31.84 -64.22
N LYS A 99 -12.49 31.86 -65.55
CA LYS A 99 -11.64 30.90 -66.30
C LYS A 99 -10.16 30.87 -65.90
N ASP A 100 -9.61 32.00 -65.46
CA ASP A 100 -8.20 32.15 -65.09
C ASP A 100 -8.02 32.28 -63.56
N ASP A 101 -9.12 32.22 -62.80
CA ASP A 101 -9.06 32.35 -61.36
C ASP A 101 -8.48 31.09 -60.74
N LYS A 102 -7.60 31.27 -59.76
CA LYS A 102 -7.01 30.18 -59.00
C LYS A 102 -7.71 30.04 -57.66
N VAL A 103 -8.30 28.88 -57.44
CA VAL A 103 -8.75 28.45 -56.13
C VAL A 103 -7.63 27.62 -55.50
N GLN A 104 -7.18 28.01 -54.31
CA GLN A 104 -6.17 27.27 -53.57
C GLN A 104 -6.79 26.64 -52.32
N LEU A 105 -6.60 25.33 -52.16
CA LEU A 105 -6.89 24.63 -50.92
C LEU A 105 -5.54 24.31 -50.26
N ILE A 106 -5.23 25.05 -49.20
CA ILE A 106 -3.96 24.90 -48.48
C ILE A 106 -4.26 24.11 -47.21
N ALA A 107 -3.66 22.93 -47.07
CA ALA A 107 -3.77 22.15 -45.86
C ALA A 107 -3.01 22.82 -44.71
N GLY A 108 -3.68 23.03 -43.58
CA GLY A 108 -3.04 23.45 -42.34
C GLY A 108 -2.29 22.32 -41.64
N GLU A 109 -1.87 22.55 -40.39
CA GLU A 109 -1.34 21.47 -39.56
C GLU A 109 -2.38 20.36 -39.39
N ASN A 110 -1.94 19.10 -39.37
CA ASN A 110 -2.76 17.91 -39.14
C ASN A 110 -3.82 17.57 -40.21
N LEU A 111 -3.87 18.32 -41.31
CA LEU A 111 -4.71 18.04 -42.47
C LEU A 111 -3.84 17.66 -43.68
N THR A 112 -4.36 16.76 -44.50
CA THR A 112 -3.85 16.43 -45.83
C THR A 112 -4.92 16.77 -46.85
N VAL A 113 -4.52 17.41 -47.95
CA VAL A 113 -5.35 17.62 -49.14
C VAL A 113 -4.67 16.91 -50.30
N ASN A 114 -5.39 15.99 -50.95
CA ASN A 114 -4.95 15.31 -52.15
C ASN A 114 -5.84 15.73 -53.33
N GLN A 115 -5.20 16.17 -54.42
CA GLN A 115 -5.88 16.50 -55.66
C GLN A 115 -5.58 15.43 -56.71
N ASN A 116 -6.63 14.86 -57.27
CA ASN A 116 -6.56 14.01 -58.46
C ASN A 116 -7.49 14.60 -59.53
N GLU A 117 -6.92 15.40 -60.43
CA GLU A 117 -7.67 16.23 -61.38
C GLU A 117 -8.73 17.12 -60.69
N ARG A 118 -10.01 16.75 -60.81
CA ARG A 118 -11.18 17.45 -60.26
C ARG A 118 -11.65 16.86 -58.92
N ASP A 119 -11.08 15.72 -58.51
CA ASP A 119 -11.41 15.09 -57.24
C ASP A 119 -10.44 15.57 -56.15
N PHE A 120 -11.00 16.21 -55.12
CA PHE A 120 -10.25 16.65 -53.96
C PHE A 120 -10.67 15.82 -52.75
N THR A 121 -9.71 15.16 -52.12
CA THR A 121 -9.92 14.43 -50.87
C THR A 121 -9.18 15.11 -49.74
N TYR A 122 -9.84 15.20 -48.59
CA TYR A 122 -9.26 15.70 -47.35
C TYR A 122 -9.26 14.59 -46.31
N SER A 123 -8.17 14.50 -45.54
CA SER A 123 -8.05 13.57 -44.42
C SER A 123 -7.27 14.21 -43.29
N LEU A 124 -7.46 13.71 -42.07
CA LEU A 124 -6.51 13.95 -41.00
C LEU A 124 -5.19 13.23 -41.33
N ASN A 125 -4.08 13.79 -40.88
CA ASN A 125 -2.80 13.11 -40.94
C ASN A 125 -2.85 11.84 -40.07
N LYS A 126 -2.12 10.79 -40.48
CA LYS A 126 -2.00 9.58 -39.65
C LYS A 126 -1.36 9.88 -38.29
N ASP A 127 -0.34 10.74 -38.33
CA ASP A 127 0.34 11.26 -37.15
C ASP A 127 -0.05 12.72 -36.95
N LEU A 128 -0.63 13.03 -35.80
CA LEU A 128 -0.99 14.39 -35.42
C LEU A 128 0.18 15.00 -34.63
N VAL A 129 0.60 16.21 -35.01
CA VAL A 129 1.73 16.93 -34.43
C VAL A 129 1.32 18.33 -33.99
N LYS A 130 2.04 18.90 -33.02
CA LYS A 130 1.83 20.27 -32.50
C LYS A 130 0.40 20.56 -32.04
N MET A 131 -0.30 19.54 -31.55
CA MET A 131 -1.58 19.74 -30.90
C MET A 131 -1.36 20.37 -29.52
N ASN A 132 -2.16 21.37 -29.18
CA ASN A 132 -2.16 21.95 -27.84
C ASN A 132 -2.85 21.02 -26.84
N SER A 133 -3.98 20.43 -27.26
CA SER A 133 -4.75 19.49 -26.45
C SER A 133 -5.65 18.60 -27.30
N ALA A 134 -6.07 17.46 -26.75
CA ALA A 134 -7.20 16.68 -27.23
C ALA A 134 -8.20 16.48 -26.09
N THR A 135 -9.47 16.83 -26.33
CA THR A 135 -10.55 16.66 -25.36
C THR A 135 -11.56 15.66 -25.87
N PHE A 136 -11.79 14.61 -25.09
CA PHE A 136 -12.80 13.60 -25.34
C PHE A 136 -13.93 13.80 -24.35
N GLU A 137 -15.13 14.09 -24.85
CA GLU A 137 -16.33 14.26 -24.05
C GLU A 137 -17.18 12.98 -24.14
N ALA A 138 -17.65 12.50 -23.00
CA ALA A 138 -18.59 11.40 -22.92
C ALA A 138 -19.88 11.84 -22.21
N THR A 139 -20.95 11.05 -22.36
CA THR A 139 -22.24 11.31 -21.72
C THR A 139 -22.10 11.45 -20.21
N GLY A 140 -22.91 12.32 -19.62
CA GLY A 140 -22.87 12.60 -18.18
C GLY A 140 -21.74 13.53 -17.74
N GLY A 141 -21.17 14.33 -18.64
CA GLY A 141 -20.17 15.36 -18.32
C GLY A 141 -18.78 14.81 -18.02
N LYS A 142 -18.50 13.57 -18.42
CA LYS A 142 -17.20 12.92 -18.24
C LYS A 142 -16.23 13.39 -19.32
N THR A 143 -14.99 13.66 -18.94
CA THR A 143 -13.98 14.14 -19.88
C THR A 143 -12.67 13.39 -19.75
N THR A 144 -11.94 13.29 -20.87
CA THR A 144 -10.52 12.98 -20.88
C THR A 144 -9.81 14.10 -21.65
N VAL A 145 -8.86 14.77 -21.01
CA VAL A 145 -8.08 15.85 -21.59
C VAL A 145 -6.62 15.40 -21.64
N ILE A 146 -6.03 15.45 -22.84
CA ILE A 146 -4.60 15.22 -23.06
C ILE A 146 -3.96 16.57 -23.36
N THR A 147 -2.98 16.97 -22.55
CA THR A 147 -2.15 18.17 -22.75
C THR A 147 -0.70 17.77 -23.02
N GLY A 148 0.19 18.74 -23.22
CA GLY A 148 1.62 18.47 -23.45
C GLY A 148 2.35 17.80 -22.28
N ASP A 149 1.80 17.86 -21.07
CA ASP A 149 2.43 17.42 -19.82
C ASP A 149 1.55 16.48 -18.97
N SER A 150 0.28 16.29 -19.35
CA SER A 150 -0.66 15.52 -18.54
C SER A 150 -1.75 14.81 -19.32
N ILE A 151 -2.32 13.79 -18.69
CA ILE A 151 -3.59 13.17 -19.07
C ILE A 151 -4.51 13.26 -17.85
N ALA A 152 -5.62 13.97 -17.99
CA ALA A 152 -6.60 14.16 -16.93
C ALA A 152 -7.95 13.56 -17.32
N GLN A 153 -8.46 12.65 -16.49
CA GLN A 153 -9.81 12.10 -16.60
C GLN A 153 -10.67 12.64 -15.46
N THR A 154 -11.89 13.06 -15.79
CA THR A 154 -12.84 13.61 -14.80
C THR A 154 -14.20 12.93 -14.92
N ASP A 155 -14.71 12.44 -13.79
CA ASP A 155 -16.07 11.93 -13.63
C ASP A 155 -16.70 12.54 -12.38
N GLY A 156 -17.38 13.68 -12.54
CA GLY A 156 -17.90 14.47 -11.43
C GLY A 156 -16.76 14.96 -10.53
N THR A 157 -16.71 14.47 -9.29
CA THR A 157 -15.64 14.79 -8.31
C THR A 157 -14.48 13.81 -8.34
N LYS A 158 -14.56 12.74 -9.16
CA LYS A 158 -13.49 11.76 -9.31
C LYS A 158 -12.54 12.24 -10.38
N THR A 159 -11.24 12.17 -10.11
CA THR A 159 -10.22 12.56 -11.08
C THR A 159 -9.10 11.53 -11.13
N ASN A 160 -8.55 11.29 -12.32
CA ASN A 160 -7.29 10.59 -12.49
C ASN A 160 -6.35 11.48 -13.31
N THR A 161 -5.24 11.89 -12.72
CA THR A 161 -4.26 12.78 -13.37
C THR A 161 -2.92 12.06 -13.46
N SER A 162 -2.49 11.80 -14.69
CA SER A 162 -1.17 11.24 -15.00
C SER A 162 -0.25 12.32 -15.53
N THR A 163 0.96 12.40 -14.99
CA THR A 163 2.04 13.33 -15.38
C THR A 163 3.36 12.58 -15.44
N ALA A 164 4.43 13.22 -15.91
CA ALA A 164 5.76 12.64 -15.85
C ALA A 164 6.24 12.33 -14.41
N ALA A 165 5.72 13.04 -13.40
CA ALA A 165 6.09 12.81 -11.99
C ALA A 165 5.36 11.62 -11.36
N GLY A 166 4.26 11.15 -11.95
CA GLY A 166 3.44 10.09 -11.38
C GLY A 166 1.96 10.22 -11.73
N ASN A 167 1.15 9.40 -11.06
CA ASN A 167 -0.29 9.29 -11.27
C ASN A 167 -1.05 9.49 -9.95
N THR A 168 -2.07 10.35 -9.96
CA THR A 168 -2.92 10.64 -8.80
C THR A 168 -4.39 10.39 -9.14
N VAL A 169 -5.00 9.45 -8.42
CA VAL A 169 -6.44 9.17 -8.44
C VAL A 169 -7.07 9.80 -7.20
N VAL A 170 -8.18 10.53 -7.36
CA VAL A 170 -8.96 11.14 -6.27
C VAL A 170 -10.42 10.73 -6.41
N ASP A 171 -11.03 10.32 -5.30
CA ASP A 171 -12.47 10.06 -5.16
C ASP A 171 -12.98 10.65 -3.85
N GLY A 172 -13.41 11.91 -3.90
CA GLY A 172 -13.81 12.66 -2.70
C GLY A 172 -12.65 12.84 -1.73
N GLY A 173 -12.81 12.40 -0.47
CA GLY A 173 -11.76 12.45 0.56
C GLY A 173 -10.74 11.29 0.49
N LYS A 174 -10.75 10.50 -0.58
CA LYS A 174 -9.85 9.37 -0.79
C LYS A 174 -8.93 9.68 -1.96
N SER A 175 -7.68 9.22 -1.89
CA SER A 175 -6.75 9.33 -3.01
C SER A 175 -5.71 8.22 -3.05
N THR A 176 -5.22 7.91 -4.24
CA THR A 176 -4.02 7.10 -4.46
C THR A 176 -3.05 7.89 -5.31
N ALA A 177 -1.86 8.18 -4.79
CA ALA A 177 -0.78 8.82 -5.53
C ALA A 177 0.38 7.84 -5.68
N THR A 178 0.87 7.66 -6.90
CA THR A 178 2.05 6.83 -7.20
C THR A 178 3.08 7.68 -7.92
N THR A 179 4.27 7.77 -7.35
CA THR A 179 5.43 8.48 -7.90
C THR A 179 6.65 7.56 -7.92
N ALA A 180 7.80 8.06 -8.34
CA ALA A 180 9.05 7.32 -8.25
C ALA A 180 9.46 6.97 -6.80
N ASP A 181 9.01 7.75 -5.81
CA ASP A 181 9.32 7.51 -4.39
C ASP A 181 8.50 6.38 -3.79
N GLY A 182 7.34 6.07 -4.40
CA GLY A 182 6.45 5.02 -3.96
C GLY A 182 4.98 5.34 -4.17
N THR A 183 4.11 4.68 -3.40
CA THR A 183 2.66 4.83 -3.47
C THR A 183 2.11 5.27 -2.12
N THR A 184 1.26 6.30 -2.11
CA THR A 184 0.51 6.74 -0.94
C THR A 184 -0.99 6.60 -1.20
N VAL A 185 -1.67 5.86 -0.34
CA VAL A 185 -3.13 5.74 -0.31
C VAL A 185 -3.66 6.51 0.89
N THR A 186 -4.59 7.44 0.67
CA THR A 186 -5.25 8.24 1.70
C THR A 186 -6.73 7.90 1.72
N ASN A 187 -7.28 7.69 2.92
CA ASN A 187 -8.70 7.51 3.16
C ASN A 187 -9.12 8.42 4.33
N GLY A 188 -9.52 9.65 4.02
CA GLY A 188 -9.76 10.66 5.05
C GLY A 188 -8.46 11.05 5.75
N ALA A 189 -8.39 10.83 7.07
CA ALA A 189 -7.20 11.12 7.88
C ALA A 189 -6.19 9.96 7.91
N ASP A 190 -6.59 8.77 7.45
CA ASP A 190 -5.74 7.59 7.47
C ASP A 190 -4.93 7.51 6.17
N THR A 191 -3.66 7.09 6.28
CA THR A 191 -2.76 6.98 5.13
C THR A 191 -1.95 5.69 5.17
N THR A 192 -1.71 5.07 4.01
CA THR A 192 -0.71 4.02 3.84
C THR A 192 0.29 4.47 2.79
N ALA A 193 1.56 4.61 3.19
CA ALA A 193 2.65 4.98 2.30
C ALA A 193 3.60 3.79 2.16
N THR A 194 3.81 3.29 0.95
CA THR A 194 4.80 2.28 0.61
C THR A 194 5.91 2.93 -0.21
N THR A 195 7.14 2.85 0.31
CA THR A 195 8.36 3.39 -0.31
C THR A 195 9.44 2.31 -0.32
N ALA A 196 10.62 2.61 -0.86
CA ALA A 196 11.78 1.72 -0.76
C ALA A 196 12.21 1.41 0.69
N ALA A 197 11.90 2.28 1.64
CA ALA A 197 12.21 2.06 3.06
C ALA A 197 11.24 1.07 3.74
N GLY A 198 10.08 0.80 3.13
CA GLY A 198 9.03 -0.03 3.72
C GLY A 198 7.64 0.57 3.57
N THR A 199 6.69 0.02 4.32
CA THR A 199 5.28 0.46 4.36
C THR A 199 4.96 1.08 5.72
N THR A 200 4.49 2.32 5.73
CA THR A 200 3.96 2.98 6.94
C THR A 200 2.45 3.16 6.82
N VAL A 201 1.71 2.60 7.77
CA VAL A 201 0.27 2.82 7.94
C VAL A 201 0.08 3.81 9.09
N THR A 202 -0.59 4.93 8.83
CA THR A 202 -0.84 6.00 9.80
C THR A 202 -2.35 6.22 9.93
N ASN A 203 -2.81 6.42 11.16
CA ASN A 203 -4.18 6.78 11.50
C ASN A 203 -4.19 7.73 12.71
N ALA A 204 -5.38 8.07 13.20
CA ALA A 204 -5.53 8.91 14.40
C ALA A 204 -4.86 8.34 15.67
N ASN A 205 -4.67 7.01 15.73
CA ASN A 205 -4.06 6.33 16.86
C ASN A 205 -2.52 6.25 16.78
N GLY A 206 -1.89 6.76 15.72
CA GLY A 206 -0.45 6.73 15.52
C GLY A 206 -0.07 6.04 14.21
N ASN A 207 1.07 5.34 14.19
CA ASN A 207 1.52 4.63 12.99
C ASN A 207 2.11 3.24 13.26
N THR A 208 2.11 2.40 12.23
CA THR A 208 2.83 1.13 12.16
C THR A 208 3.74 1.15 10.95
N ASN A 209 5.03 0.87 11.15
CA ASN A 209 6.03 0.81 10.09
C ASN A 209 6.50 -0.63 9.87
N TYR A 210 6.44 -1.09 8.63
CA TYR A 210 6.96 -2.37 8.14
C TYR A 210 8.18 -2.09 7.28
N ALA A 211 9.38 -2.37 7.81
CA ALA A 211 10.64 -2.13 7.14
C ALA A 211 11.41 -3.46 6.95
N ALA A 212 12.53 -3.40 6.23
CA ALA A 212 13.36 -4.57 5.97
C ALA A 212 13.88 -5.25 7.25
N ASP A 213 14.08 -4.48 8.32
CA ASP A 213 14.58 -4.94 9.60
C ASP A 213 13.46 -5.36 10.58
N GLY A 214 12.19 -5.17 10.24
CA GLY A 214 11.06 -5.65 11.04
C GLY A 214 9.87 -4.70 11.12
N VAL A 215 9.11 -4.80 12.23
CA VAL A 215 7.85 -4.08 12.45
C VAL A 215 7.95 -3.20 13.68
N ARG A 216 7.47 -1.95 13.57
CA ARG A 216 7.40 -0.98 14.66
C ARG A 216 5.98 -0.43 14.78
N ILE A 217 5.42 -0.43 15.99
CA ILE A 217 4.09 0.09 16.30
C ILE A 217 4.26 1.29 17.22
N ASN A 218 3.94 2.48 16.72
CA ASN A 218 4.02 3.75 17.44
C ASN A 218 2.60 4.27 17.69
N THR A 219 2.01 3.86 18.81
CA THR A 219 0.70 4.37 19.23
C THR A 219 0.85 5.71 19.91
N THR A 220 0.04 6.70 19.53
CA THR A 220 0.05 8.04 20.13
C THR A 220 -0.10 7.96 21.65
N GLY A 221 0.84 8.58 22.37
CA GLY A 221 0.85 8.61 23.84
C GLY A 221 1.21 7.28 24.52
N LYS A 222 1.80 6.32 23.81
CA LYS A 222 2.33 5.07 24.36
C LYS A 222 3.78 4.87 23.98
N ASN A 223 4.49 4.04 24.74
CA ASN A 223 5.84 3.61 24.36
C ASN A 223 5.75 2.75 23.08
N PRO A 224 6.70 2.90 22.15
CA PRO A 224 6.78 2.05 20.96
C PRO A 224 6.92 0.57 21.31
N VAL A 225 6.38 -0.28 20.44
CA VAL A 225 6.62 -1.74 20.46
C VAL A 225 7.23 -2.12 19.13
N SER A 226 8.30 -2.91 19.13
CA SER A 226 8.95 -3.34 17.91
C SER A 226 9.46 -4.77 17.96
N LEU A 227 9.35 -5.46 16.82
CA LEU A 227 10.03 -6.72 16.56
C LEU A 227 10.97 -6.49 15.38
N THR A 228 12.27 -6.50 15.66
CA THR A 228 13.32 -6.23 14.67
C THR A 228 14.39 -7.32 14.67
N ASP A 229 15.43 -7.16 13.85
CA ASP A 229 16.63 -8.00 13.89
C ASP A 229 17.34 -8.00 15.26
N ALA A 230 17.15 -6.95 16.06
CA ALA A 230 17.61 -6.86 17.45
C ALA A 230 16.71 -7.60 18.47
N GLY A 231 15.57 -8.15 18.03
CA GLY A 231 14.60 -8.84 18.88
C GLY A 231 13.34 -8.02 19.19
N LEU A 232 12.64 -8.42 20.26
CA LEU A 232 11.41 -7.78 20.73
C LEU A 232 11.73 -6.70 21.78
N ASP A 233 11.37 -5.45 21.47
CA ASP A 233 11.20 -4.39 22.46
C ASP A 233 9.69 -4.19 22.68
N ASN A 234 9.22 -4.53 23.88
CA ASN A 234 7.81 -4.39 24.23
C ASN A 234 7.46 -3.04 24.87
N GLY A 235 8.37 -2.05 24.86
CA GLY A 235 8.07 -0.70 25.34
C GLY A 235 7.66 -0.62 26.80
N ASN A 236 8.23 -1.47 27.67
CA ASN A 236 7.83 -1.66 29.07
C ASN A 236 6.37 -2.13 29.27
N ASN A 237 5.70 -2.65 28.24
CA ASN A 237 4.39 -3.26 28.40
C ASN A 237 4.53 -4.67 29.02
N VAL A 238 3.46 -5.13 29.70
CA VAL A 238 3.38 -6.50 30.19
C VAL A 238 3.00 -7.43 29.03
N ILE A 239 3.80 -8.48 28.81
CA ILE A 239 3.43 -9.58 27.90
C ILE A 239 2.60 -10.59 28.69
N LYS A 240 1.35 -10.80 28.27
CA LYS A 240 0.43 -11.78 28.89
C LYS A 240 0.45 -13.09 28.11
N ASN A 241 -0.07 -14.15 28.72
CA ASN A 241 -0.19 -15.48 28.10
C ASN A 241 1.14 -16.10 27.67
N VAL A 242 2.22 -15.77 28.38
CA VAL A 242 3.52 -16.44 28.24
C VAL A 242 3.49 -17.69 29.11
N ALA A 243 3.52 -18.86 28.48
CA ALA A 243 3.69 -20.12 29.19
C ALA A 243 5.04 -20.13 29.92
N SER A 244 5.12 -20.81 31.06
CA SER A 244 6.39 -20.98 31.76
C SER A 244 7.36 -21.79 30.90
N GLY A 245 8.64 -21.44 30.93
CA GLY A 245 9.68 -22.21 30.28
C GLY A 245 9.72 -23.66 30.76
N HIS A 246 10.09 -24.58 29.87
CA HIS A 246 10.36 -25.96 30.27
C HIS A 246 11.76 -26.01 30.90
N VAL A 247 11.87 -26.61 32.09
CA VAL A 247 13.15 -26.95 32.70
C VAL A 247 13.40 -28.44 32.41
N ASN A 248 14.17 -28.75 31.37
CA ASN A 248 14.72 -30.08 31.16
C ASN A 248 16.20 -30.12 31.60
N ASN A 249 16.71 -31.32 31.87
CA ASN A 249 18.09 -31.54 32.28
C ASN A 249 19.08 -31.53 31.10
N ASP A 250 18.62 -31.10 29.92
CA ASP A 250 19.39 -31.07 28.67
C ASP A 250 19.43 -29.61 28.18
N ASP A 251 20.62 -29.00 28.14
CA ASP A 251 20.86 -27.56 27.91
C ASP A 251 20.36 -26.99 26.56
N THR A 252 19.63 -27.76 25.76
CA THR A 252 19.18 -27.37 24.43
C THR A 252 17.84 -26.63 24.40
N ASP A 253 17.09 -26.61 25.51
CA ASP A 253 15.75 -25.99 25.57
C ASP A 253 15.51 -25.12 26.85
N ASN A 254 16.58 -24.76 27.56
CA ASN A 254 16.50 -23.90 28.73
C ASN A 254 16.10 -22.47 28.33
N THR A 255 14.81 -22.16 28.40
CA THR A 255 14.33 -20.78 28.45
C THR A 255 14.41 -20.30 29.90
N ASN A 256 15.24 -19.29 30.18
CA ASN A 256 15.55 -18.77 31.52
C ASN A 256 14.36 -18.14 32.30
N ALA A 257 13.12 -18.37 31.88
CA ALA A 257 11.94 -17.74 32.45
C ALA A 257 10.96 -18.81 32.96
N ALA A 258 11.34 -19.52 34.04
CA ALA A 258 10.32 -19.97 34.96
C ALA A 258 9.56 -18.72 35.40
N ASN A 259 8.23 -18.70 35.26
CA ASN A 259 7.46 -17.59 35.81
C ASN A 259 7.80 -17.46 37.31
N ILE A 260 7.97 -16.23 37.82
CA ILE A 260 8.33 -16.01 39.24
C ILE A 260 7.37 -16.72 40.21
N ALA A 261 6.13 -16.97 39.77
CA ALA A 261 5.14 -17.75 40.49
C ALA A 261 5.53 -19.23 40.68
N ASP A 262 6.20 -19.84 39.69
CA ASP A 262 6.64 -21.24 39.75
C ASP A 262 7.83 -21.40 40.70
N VAL A 263 8.75 -20.43 40.72
CA VAL A 263 9.87 -20.40 41.68
C VAL A 263 9.37 -20.24 43.12
N LYS A 264 8.32 -19.43 43.35
CA LYS A 264 7.70 -19.25 44.68
C LYS A 264 6.99 -20.50 45.22
N LYS A 265 6.72 -21.51 44.39
CA LYS A 265 6.05 -22.75 44.82
C LYS A 265 7.02 -23.77 45.44
N ALA A 266 8.33 -23.59 45.27
CA ALA A 266 9.33 -24.46 45.90
C ALA A 266 9.44 -24.15 47.41
N THR A 267 8.65 -24.82 48.24
CA THR A 267 8.75 -24.73 49.71
C THR A 267 9.61 -25.86 50.25
N THR A 268 10.71 -25.55 50.90
CA THR A 268 11.47 -26.50 51.72
C THR A 268 10.90 -26.54 53.13
N THR A 269 10.42 -27.69 53.59
CA THR A 269 9.96 -27.88 54.97
C THR A 269 10.98 -28.70 55.75
N VAL A 270 11.56 -28.11 56.79
CA VAL A 270 12.44 -28.79 57.76
C VAL A 270 11.84 -28.61 59.14
N THR A 271 11.63 -29.70 59.87
CA THR A 271 11.11 -29.71 61.24
C THR A 271 11.95 -30.61 62.14
N ALA A 272 11.91 -30.37 63.45
CA ALA A 272 12.56 -31.20 64.46
C ALA A 272 11.56 -31.59 65.56
N ASN A 273 11.94 -32.50 66.47
CA ASN A 273 11.14 -32.92 67.63
C ASN A 273 9.63 -33.11 67.34
N ASN A 274 9.30 -33.95 66.36
CA ASN A 274 7.91 -34.22 65.96
C ASN A 274 7.15 -33.03 65.35
N GLY A 275 7.81 -32.23 64.51
CA GLY A 275 7.13 -31.21 63.70
C GLY A 275 7.23 -29.79 64.24
N GLU A 276 8.06 -29.57 65.27
CA GLU A 276 8.37 -28.23 65.76
C GLU A 276 9.06 -27.40 64.67
N ALA A 277 8.66 -26.14 64.57
CA ALA A 277 9.22 -25.19 63.62
C ALA A 277 10.62 -24.73 64.05
N ALA A 278 11.43 -24.33 63.06
CA ALA A 278 12.73 -23.72 63.32
C ALA A 278 12.59 -22.46 64.21
N ASN A 279 13.58 -22.24 65.07
CA ASN A 279 13.65 -21.18 66.10
C ASN A 279 12.62 -21.30 67.25
N ALA A 280 11.85 -22.38 67.31
CA ALA A 280 10.85 -22.63 68.34
C ALA A 280 10.90 -24.05 68.92
N THR A 281 12.03 -24.74 68.77
CA THR A 281 12.19 -26.12 69.23
C THR A 281 12.36 -26.22 70.75
N THR A 282 11.72 -27.20 71.38
CA THR A 282 11.78 -27.43 72.84
C THR A 282 12.24 -28.83 73.25
N GLY A 283 12.32 -29.77 72.30
CA GLY A 283 12.75 -31.16 72.54
C GLY A 283 14.27 -31.34 72.64
N ASN A 284 14.78 -32.49 72.21
CA ASN A 284 16.21 -32.82 72.31
C ASN A 284 17.07 -32.18 71.23
N VAL A 285 16.46 -31.79 70.10
CA VAL A 285 17.14 -31.18 68.96
C VAL A 285 16.78 -29.70 68.91
N THR A 286 17.78 -28.84 68.82
CA THR A 286 17.58 -27.45 68.43
C THR A 286 17.64 -27.34 66.91
N LEU A 287 16.56 -26.82 66.31
CA LEU A 287 16.52 -26.43 64.90
C LEU A 287 16.42 -24.92 64.84
N THR A 288 17.44 -24.27 64.28
CA THR A 288 17.39 -22.82 64.02
C THR A 288 17.38 -22.57 62.53
N SER A 289 16.74 -21.48 62.13
CA SER A 289 16.80 -21.00 60.76
C SER A 289 17.25 -19.55 60.73
N THR A 290 18.11 -19.24 59.77
CA THR A 290 18.56 -17.88 59.48
C THR A 290 18.46 -17.63 57.98
N THR A 291 18.15 -16.40 57.60
CA THR A 291 18.15 -15.99 56.19
C THR A 291 19.54 -15.49 55.83
N ALA A 292 20.16 -16.11 54.83
CA ALA A 292 21.44 -15.70 54.27
C ALA A 292 21.30 -14.40 53.46
N ALA A 293 22.43 -13.77 53.13
CA ALA A 293 22.46 -12.48 52.43
C ALA A 293 21.87 -12.54 51.00
N ASP A 294 21.94 -13.70 50.36
CA ASP A 294 21.34 -14.02 49.05
C ASP A 294 19.89 -14.53 49.16
N GLY A 295 19.31 -14.52 50.36
CA GLY A 295 17.90 -14.83 50.61
C GLY A 295 17.56 -16.30 50.84
N HIS A 296 18.51 -17.24 50.72
CA HIS A 296 18.24 -18.64 51.05
C HIS A 296 18.18 -18.87 52.57
N THR A 297 17.43 -19.89 53.00
CA THR A 297 17.33 -20.24 54.42
C THR A 297 18.40 -21.26 54.79
N ILE A 298 19.25 -20.94 55.76
CA ILE A 298 20.20 -21.86 56.38
C ILE A 298 19.51 -22.49 57.60
N TYR A 299 19.49 -23.81 57.66
CA TYR A 299 19.03 -24.57 58.83
C TYR A 299 20.23 -25.15 59.57
N ASP A 300 20.35 -24.83 60.87
CA ASP A 300 21.36 -25.40 61.76
C ASP A 300 20.69 -26.35 62.76
N VAL A 301 21.19 -27.58 62.83
CA VAL A 301 20.61 -28.69 63.59
C VAL A 301 21.63 -29.17 64.63
N LYS A 302 21.28 -29.06 65.91
CA LYS A 302 22.14 -29.44 67.02
C LYS A 302 21.37 -30.26 68.05
N LEU A 303 22.05 -31.15 68.77
CA LEU A 303 21.50 -31.69 70.01
C LEU A 303 21.62 -30.64 71.12
N ASN A 304 20.66 -30.63 72.03
CA ASN A 304 20.75 -29.85 73.24
C ASN A 304 21.80 -30.44 74.18
N ASP A 305 22.43 -29.58 75.00
CA ASP A 305 23.39 -30.03 76.02
C ASP A 305 22.75 -31.02 77.01
N LYS A 306 21.43 -30.89 77.20
CA LYS A 306 20.60 -31.84 77.93
C LYS A 306 19.68 -32.59 76.99
N VAL A 307 19.88 -33.90 76.89
CA VAL A 307 19.07 -34.81 76.10
C VAL A 307 18.29 -35.73 77.03
N THR A 308 16.98 -35.80 76.86
CA THR A 308 16.09 -36.71 77.61
C THR A 308 15.51 -37.74 76.65
N LEU A 309 15.90 -39.00 76.83
CA LEU A 309 15.39 -40.13 76.06
C LEU A 309 14.30 -40.85 76.88
N GLY A 310 13.12 -41.01 76.30
CA GLY A 310 11.96 -41.59 76.99
C GLY A 310 11.27 -40.60 77.95
N THR A 311 10.30 -41.09 78.71
CA THR A 311 9.47 -40.29 79.62
C THR A 311 9.29 -40.99 80.96
N GLY A 312 8.87 -40.24 81.99
CA GLY A 312 8.57 -40.78 83.32
C GLY A 312 9.79 -41.38 84.03
N ALA A 313 9.56 -42.39 84.87
CA ALA A 313 10.60 -43.01 85.71
C ALA A 313 11.69 -43.79 84.92
N ASN A 314 11.47 -44.04 83.64
CA ASN A 314 12.40 -44.75 82.77
C ASN A 314 13.20 -43.79 81.86
N ALA A 315 13.03 -42.48 82.03
CA ALA A 315 13.77 -41.50 81.24
C ALA A 315 15.28 -41.64 81.48
N VAL A 316 16.05 -41.54 80.40
CA VAL A 316 17.51 -41.43 80.43
C VAL A 316 17.87 -40.00 80.07
N ILE A 317 18.49 -39.29 81.01
CA ILE A 317 18.88 -37.90 80.85
C ILE A 317 20.40 -37.83 80.77
N ILE A 318 20.92 -37.39 79.64
CA ILE A 318 22.34 -37.04 79.48
C ILE A 318 22.42 -35.52 79.55
N ASP A 319 23.02 -35.01 80.62
CA ASP A 319 23.14 -33.58 80.91
C ASP A 319 24.62 -33.20 80.84
N GLY A 320 25.05 -32.74 79.65
CA GLY A 320 26.41 -32.30 79.39
C GLY A 320 26.79 -31.04 80.15
N THR A 321 25.83 -30.14 80.40
CA THR A 321 26.06 -28.92 81.21
C THR A 321 26.43 -29.28 82.65
N ALA A 322 25.74 -30.25 83.23
CA ALA A 322 26.03 -30.76 84.57
C ALA A 322 27.12 -31.86 84.59
N GLY A 323 27.58 -32.33 83.42
CA GLY A 323 28.47 -33.48 83.30
C GLY A 323 27.89 -34.78 83.87
N LYS A 324 26.56 -34.93 83.86
CA LYS A 324 25.84 -36.00 84.57
C LYS A 324 24.95 -36.81 83.63
N ALA A 325 25.01 -38.13 83.74
CA ALA A 325 23.98 -39.03 83.21
C ALA A 325 23.06 -39.47 84.36
N THR A 326 21.74 -39.34 84.17
CA THR A 326 20.73 -39.92 85.06
C THR A 326 20.00 -40.99 84.27
N ILE A 327 20.15 -42.24 84.70
CA ILE A 327 19.44 -43.39 84.14
C ILE A 327 18.34 -43.71 85.16
N GLY A 328 17.09 -43.86 84.72
CA GLY A 328 15.94 -44.19 85.56
C GLY A 328 16.04 -45.60 86.18
N SER A 329 15.02 -46.44 85.97
CA SER A 329 15.09 -47.86 86.37
C SER A 329 16.13 -48.59 85.52
N SER A 330 17.38 -48.69 85.99
CA SER A 330 18.45 -49.41 85.28
C SER A 330 18.62 -50.83 85.79
N VAL A 331 18.55 -51.82 84.90
CA VAL A 331 19.14 -53.15 85.11
C VAL A 331 20.39 -53.19 84.24
N VAL A 332 21.57 -53.25 84.88
CA VAL A 332 22.86 -53.33 84.19
C VAL A 332 23.17 -54.81 83.94
N ASP A 333 22.49 -55.41 82.96
CA ASP A 333 22.68 -56.81 82.57
C ASP A 333 23.61 -56.90 81.35
N GLY A 334 24.85 -57.30 81.59
CA GLY A 334 25.87 -57.42 80.54
C GLY A 334 27.20 -57.93 81.08
N VAL A 335 27.78 -58.89 80.37
CA VAL A 335 29.12 -59.42 80.63
C VAL A 335 30.13 -58.28 80.50
N ASN A 336 30.87 -57.99 81.58
CA ASN A 336 31.90 -56.92 81.70
C ASN A 336 31.40 -55.47 81.87
N ASN A 337 30.30 -55.25 82.59
CA ASN A 337 29.93 -53.90 83.01
C ASN A 337 30.83 -53.39 84.16
N THR A 338 31.69 -52.41 83.86
CA THR A 338 32.47 -51.65 84.84
C THR A 338 31.86 -50.27 85.01
N ILE A 339 31.22 -49.99 86.16
CA ILE A 339 30.86 -48.62 86.52
C ILE A 339 32.02 -48.06 87.34
N THR A 340 32.77 -47.10 86.79
CA THR A 340 33.76 -46.33 87.53
C THR A 340 33.21 -44.92 87.72
N THR A 341 32.87 -44.54 88.95
CA THR A 341 32.54 -43.14 89.23
C THR A 341 33.83 -42.32 89.27
N GLY A 342 33.91 -41.21 88.54
CA GLY A 342 35.07 -40.32 88.59
C GLY A 342 35.11 -39.51 89.91
N GLY A 343 36.30 -39.14 90.38
CA GLY A 343 36.52 -38.29 91.57
C GLY A 343 37.45 -38.92 92.61
N ALA A 344 37.69 -38.20 93.72
CA ALA A 344 38.61 -38.62 94.79
C ALA A 344 38.19 -39.93 95.51
N ASN A 345 36.91 -40.33 95.37
CA ASN A 345 36.33 -41.53 95.97
C ASN A 345 35.59 -42.37 94.92
N ALA A 346 36.30 -42.81 93.88
CA ALA A 346 35.75 -43.67 92.84
C ALA A 346 35.21 -44.99 93.42
N VAL A 347 34.04 -45.42 92.94
CA VAL A 347 33.46 -46.74 93.17
C VAL A 347 33.57 -47.49 91.87
N VAL A 348 34.24 -48.65 91.89
CA VAL A 348 34.32 -49.59 90.78
C VAL A 348 33.43 -50.78 91.10
N LEU A 349 32.33 -50.96 90.37
CA LEU A 349 31.56 -52.19 90.39
C LEU A 349 31.95 -53.02 89.16
N ASN A 350 32.52 -54.21 89.36
CA ASN A 350 32.82 -55.14 88.27
C ASN A 350 31.85 -56.33 88.32
N GLY A 351 30.92 -56.37 87.36
CA GLY A 351 29.96 -57.47 87.25
C GLY A 351 30.58 -58.81 86.84
N ALA A 352 31.76 -58.81 86.20
CA ALA A 352 32.43 -60.06 85.79
C ALA A 352 33.02 -60.83 86.97
N ASP A 353 33.52 -60.11 87.98
CA ASP A 353 34.15 -60.70 89.18
C ASP A 353 33.22 -60.67 90.42
N GLY A 354 32.06 -59.99 90.33
CA GLY A 354 31.13 -59.80 91.44
C GLY A 354 31.64 -58.90 92.57
N THR A 355 32.76 -58.19 92.36
CA THR A 355 33.41 -57.37 93.40
C THR A 355 33.07 -55.89 93.30
N VAL A 356 32.95 -55.22 94.46
CA VAL A 356 32.87 -53.76 94.58
C VAL A 356 34.18 -53.25 95.19
N LYS A 357 34.95 -52.45 94.44
CA LYS A 357 36.20 -51.83 94.92
C LYS A 357 36.00 -50.33 95.11
N THR A 358 36.17 -49.85 96.33
CA THR A 358 36.00 -48.43 96.71
C THR A 358 37.14 -47.97 97.60
N GLY A 359 37.26 -46.65 97.82
CA GLY A 359 38.05 -46.10 98.93
C GLY A 359 37.42 -46.41 100.31
N THR A 360 37.63 -45.52 101.29
CA THR A 360 37.05 -45.65 102.64
C THR A 360 35.51 -45.75 102.57
N VAL A 361 34.96 -46.85 103.08
CA VAL A 361 33.51 -47.08 103.16
C VAL A 361 33.00 -46.66 104.53
N THR A 362 32.12 -45.68 104.57
CA THR A 362 31.37 -45.34 105.80
C THR A 362 29.94 -45.83 105.63
N LEU A 363 29.56 -46.87 106.38
CA LEU A 363 28.18 -47.37 106.44
C LEU A 363 27.48 -46.78 107.66
N THR A 364 26.38 -46.06 107.44
CA THR A 364 25.59 -45.45 108.51
C THR A 364 24.11 -45.81 108.35
N GLY A 365 23.61 -46.74 109.18
CA GLY A 365 22.18 -47.06 109.35
C GLY A 365 21.71 -48.34 108.65
N GLY A 366 21.31 -49.34 109.44
CA GLY A 366 20.71 -50.61 109.01
C GLY A 366 20.96 -51.73 110.04
N THR A 367 19.97 -52.55 110.37
CA THR A 367 20.04 -53.56 111.46
C THR A 367 20.84 -54.81 111.12
N THR A 368 21.27 -54.98 109.87
CA THR A 368 22.16 -56.07 109.46
C THR A 368 23.02 -55.61 108.29
N ASN A 369 24.33 -55.55 108.48
CA ASN A 369 25.30 -55.33 107.41
C ASN A 369 26.31 -56.49 107.47
N ASP A 370 26.17 -57.47 106.60
CA ASP A 370 27.16 -58.55 106.45
C ASP A 370 28.22 -58.10 105.44
N ILE A 371 29.37 -57.71 105.96
CA ILE A 371 30.59 -57.52 105.17
C ILE A 371 31.54 -58.63 105.61
N THR A 372 31.64 -59.68 104.80
CA THR A 372 32.66 -60.71 105.01
C THR A 372 33.93 -60.29 104.28
N GLY A 373 34.98 -60.03 105.04
CA GLY A 373 36.33 -59.77 104.54
C GLY A 373 37.07 -61.06 104.21
#